data_AF-A0A3S0IMR2-F1
#
_entry.id   AF-A0A3S0IMR2-F1
#
_cell.length_a   1.000
_cell.length_b   1.000
_cell.length_c   1.000
_cell.angle_alpha   90.00
_cell.angle_beta   90.00
_cell.angle_gamma   90.00
#
_symmetry.space_group_name_H-M   'P 1'
#
loop_
_entity.id
_entity.type
_entity.pdbx_description
1 polymer ?
#
loop_
_entity_poly.entity_id
_entity_poly.type
_entity_poly.pdbx_seq_one_letter_code
_entity_poly.pdbx_strand_id
1 'polypeptide(L)'
;MSKLSAIKRKARQRNSGGVYPEPMSVALTLLTALHRLKPRIQPTASKKISSYDRQLFYFVYLWLTGELADCRTTDDIPLIDILTGSKPCRANALRRVRMNNISWVEYALSHDTHHGIKWQWQPLPNGLNAYFSHALTQSTEHWELSIQEKDAFIDWLTTKWRTPTSLLGRYRMRRDGLFGYFKTLANLDSGLSTLSKRALLGEEGLHHHSASAYQSQDSEQLRYEIFHAQTRYLDRLRHVLMDPKLEPMLNVPLPITANERSLLHKNDPLPEHLLVAGRIAAFHLDLTKATKTYIKTPALAIGSQRMLEVDKVRNFFRHLHQQALKVTQPQYTPTTLRELANFRASELALLFIVLTGVRPTHSITLEQACCFNFQYAIVSDKGRWRSVTLPEYLQQALLRFEKLKCQLNQFFPKYTPSSLLWFQVNEQGEPLPLTAKTLRHFMMVHWSQCYPHDRVVPYQLRHFFAQHARAALDPVLSTQDVDQLMGHSSFGEHLGSDTHFPASQRKLTKHLNGISDFLQLAPIMED
;
A
#
# COMPACT_ATOMS: atom_id res chain seq x y z
N MET A 1 6.32 26.51 -10.19
CA MET A 1 6.02 25.20 -9.59
C MET A 1 6.59 25.16 -8.18
N SER A 2 5.77 24.87 -7.15
CA SER A 2 6.27 24.83 -5.76
C SER A 2 7.22 23.64 -5.51
N LYS A 3 8.14 23.77 -4.55
CA LYS A 3 9.08 22.70 -4.14
C LYS A 3 8.36 21.37 -3.84
N LEU A 4 7.22 21.43 -3.17
CA LEU A 4 6.34 20.29 -2.88
C LEU A 4 5.78 19.62 -4.14
N SER A 5 5.41 20.40 -5.16
CA SER A 5 4.91 19.83 -6.43
C SER A 5 5.99 19.06 -7.21
N ALA A 6 7.25 19.52 -7.14
CA ALA A 6 8.39 18.84 -7.74
C ALA A 6 8.76 17.55 -7.01
N ILE A 7 8.73 17.56 -5.67
CA ILE A 7 8.93 16.38 -4.82
C ILE A 7 7.89 15.31 -5.15
N LYS A 8 6.60 15.68 -5.17
CA LYS A 8 5.51 14.78 -5.54
C LYS A 8 5.66 14.23 -6.97
N ARG A 9 6.08 15.04 -7.94
CA ARG A 9 6.38 14.57 -9.31
C ARG A 9 7.48 13.52 -9.33
N LYS A 10 8.57 13.75 -8.59
CA LYS A 10 9.70 12.80 -8.51
C LYS A 10 9.34 11.53 -7.75
N ALA A 11 8.57 11.65 -6.65
CA ALA A 11 8.04 10.50 -5.92
C ALA A 11 7.18 9.65 -6.86
N ARG A 12 6.27 10.25 -7.63
CA ARG A 12 5.45 9.56 -8.62
C ARG A 12 6.28 8.76 -9.62
N GLN A 13 7.20 9.39 -10.35
CA GLN A 13 8.06 8.70 -11.33
C GLN A 13 8.84 7.50 -10.75
N ARG A 14 9.18 7.57 -9.46
CA ARG A 14 9.87 6.47 -8.78
C ARG A 14 8.91 5.34 -8.43
N ASN A 15 7.71 5.65 -7.99
CA ASN A 15 6.73 4.66 -7.59
C ASN A 15 6.09 3.87 -8.75
N SER A 16 6.29 4.32 -10.00
CA SER A 16 5.91 3.60 -11.21
C SER A 16 6.93 2.53 -11.64
N GLY A 17 7.56 1.83 -10.70
CA GLY A 17 8.54 0.79 -11.01
C GLY A 17 9.90 1.34 -11.46
N GLY A 18 10.40 2.39 -10.81
CA GLY A 18 11.72 2.91 -11.10
C GLY A 18 12.84 1.89 -10.84
N VAL A 19 13.97 2.06 -11.52
CA VAL A 19 15.12 1.15 -11.39
C VAL A 19 15.71 1.27 -9.99
N TYR A 20 15.76 0.15 -9.27
CA TYR A 20 16.43 0.08 -7.98
C TYR A 20 17.92 0.45 -8.12
N PRO A 21 18.52 1.09 -7.11
CA PRO A 21 19.95 1.36 -7.14
C PRO A 21 20.73 0.05 -7.32
N GLU A 22 21.79 0.12 -8.12
CA GLU A 22 22.63 -1.04 -8.44
C GLU A 22 23.24 -1.61 -7.13
N PRO A 23 22.97 -2.88 -6.80
CA PRO A 23 23.24 -3.43 -5.47
C PRO A 23 24.72 -3.45 -5.09
N MET A 24 25.64 -3.71 -6.02
CA MET A 24 27.09 -3.72 -5.75
C MET A 24 27.58 -2.33 -5.33
N SER A 25 27.15 -1.27 -6.00
CA SER A 25 27.53 0.10 -5.69
C SER A 25 27.08 0.55 -4.31
N VAL A 26 25.89 0.09 -3.87
CA VAL A 26 25.37 0.30 -2.51
C VAL A 26 26.20 -0.50 -1.52
N ALA A 27 26.41 -1.78 -1.78
CA ALA A 27 27.15 -2.70 -0.94
C ALA A 27 28.59 -2.21 -0.68
N LEU A 28 29.30 -1.76 -1.71
CA LEU A 28 30.65 -1.18 -1.58
C LEU A 28 30.66 0.12 -0.75
N THR A 29 29.59 0.89 -0.79
CA THR A 29 29.44 2.09 0.04
C THR A 29 29.20 1.72 1.50
N LEU A 30 28.40 0.68 1.76
CA LEU A 30 28.22 0.11 3.10
C LEU A 30 29.54 -0.44 3.65
N LEU A 31 30.30 -1.22 2.87
CA LEU A 31 31.62 -1.70 3.26
C LEU A 31 32.60 -0.56 3.54
N THR A 32 32.53 0.53 2.77
CA THR A 32 33.32 1.72 3.07
C THR A 32 32.92 2.34 4.42
N ALA A 33 31.62 2.41 4.72
CA ALA A 33 31.14 2.93 5.99
C ALA A 33 31.73 2.12 7.16
N LEU A 34 31.60 0.80 7.11
CA LEU A 34 32.14 -0.11 8.13
C LEU A 34 33.67 0.01 8.25
N HIS A 35 34.39 0.01 7.12
CA HIS A 35 35.84 0.17 7.12
C HIS A 35 36.30 1.51 7.68
N ARG A 36 35.52 2.59 7.56
CA ARG A 36 35.87 3.90 8.13
C ARG A 36 35.49 4.04 9.59
N LEU A 37 34.50 3.28 10.06
CA LEU A 37 34.08 3.30 11.45
C LEU A 37 35.11 2.55 12.34
N LYS A 38 35.59 1.37 11.89
CA LYS A 38 36.53 0.51 12.65
C LYS A 38 37.84 1.21 13.11
N PRO A 39 38.54 2.03 12.30
CA PRO A 39 39.83 2.61 12.67
C PRO A 39 39.72 3.87 13.53
N ARG A 40 38.57 4.58 13.47
CA ARG A 40 38.34 5.78 14.29
C ARG A 40 38.12 5.43 15.75
N ILE A 41 37.60 4.25 16.01
CA ILE A 41 37.34 3.72 17.34
C ILE A 41 37.76 2.26 17.30
N GLN A 42 39.00 1.98 17.68
CA GLN A 42 39.50 0.61 17.65
C GLN A 42 38.57 -0.26 18.50
N PRO A 43 38.03 -1.36 17.95
CA PRO A 43 37.26 -2.32 18.74
C PRO A 43 38.18 -2.89 19.82
N THR A 44 38.00 -2.44 21.05
CA THR A 44 38.70 -3.01 22.19
C THR A 44 38.02 -4.32 22.55
N ALA A 45 38.76 -5.42 22.62
CA ALA A 45 38.27 -6.67 23.19
C ALA A 45 37.93 -6.43 24.67
N SER A 46 36.66 -6.11 24.93
CA SER A 46 36.15 -5.74 26.24
C SER A 46 34.79 -6.43 26.44
N LYS A 47 34.51 -6.83 27.68
CA LYS A 47 33.20 -7.35 28.09
C LYS A 47 32.15 -6.24 28.27
N LYS A 48 32.47 -5.00 27.90
CA LYS A 48 31.59 -3.83 28.00
C LYS A 48 31.25 -3.28 26.61
N ILE A 49 30.15 -2.55 26.51
CA ILE A 49 29.76 -1.89 25.27
C ILE A 49 30.76 -0.75 24.98
N SER A 50 31.48 -0.89 23.85
CA SER A 50 32.43 0.11 23.39
C SER A 50 31.74 1.28 22.68
N SER A 51 32.49 2.37 22.48
CA SER A 51 32.01 3.48 21.65
C SER A 51 31.73 3.06 20.21
N TYR A 52 32.51 2.09 19.68
CA TYR A 52 32.29 1.51 18.36
C TYR A 52 30.93 0.79 18.31
N ASP A 53 30.61 0.00 19.33
CA ASP A 53 29.33 -0.72 19.40
C ASP A 53 28.15 0.24 19.40
N ARG A 54 28.20 1.31 20.20
CA ARG A 54 27.15 2.34 20.23
C ARG A 54 27.01 3.05 18.88
N GLN A 55 28.11 3.47 18.26
CA GLN A 55 28.04 4.17 16.97
C GLN A 55 27.55 3.26 15.84
N LEU A 56 27.98 1.99 15.80
CA LEU A 56 27.47 1.03 14.82
C LEU A 56 25.99 0.76 15.03
N PHE A 57 25.54 0.62 16.29
CA PHE A 57 24.14 0.42 16.63
C PHE A 57 23.27 1.57 16.12
N TYR A 58 23.68 2.82 16.38
CA TYR A 58 22.99 4.01 15.90
C TYR A 58 23.03 4.14 14.37
N PHE A 59 24.19 3.88 13.74
CA PHE A 59 24.30 3.90 12.27
C PHE A 59 23.30 2.95 11.63
N VAL A 60 23.24 1.69 12.08
CA VAL A 60 22.36 0.67 11.48
C VAL A 60 20.90 0.97 11.79
N TYR A 61 20.57 1.44 13.00
CA TYR A 61 19.21 1.82 13.37
C TYR A 61 18.68 2.99 12.54
N LEU A 62 19.46 4.08 12.45
CA LEU A 62 19.12 5.27 11.66
C LEU A 62 19.13 4.98 10.16
N TRP A 63 19.96 4.05 9.69
CA TRP A 63 19.95 3.60 8.30
C TRP A 63 18.67 2.85 7.96
N LEU A 64 18.23 1.92 8.81
CA LEU A 64 17.00 1.14 8.62
C LEU A 64 15.75 2.03 8.65
N THR A 65 15.67 2.94 9.62
CA THR A 65 14.55 3.89 9.77
C THR A 65 14.60 5.02 8.74
N GLY A 66 15.73 5.19 8.05
CA GLY A 66 15.92 6.21 7.02
C GLY A 66 16.18 7.62 7.56
N GLU A 67 16.43 7.75 8.87
CA GLU A 67 16.71 9.01 9.56
C GLU A 67 18.18 9.44 9.42
N LEU A 68 19.05 8.54 8.95
CA LEU A 68 20.47 8.83 8.72
C LEU A 68 20.69 9.97 7.72
N ALA A 69 19.78 10.12 6.75
CA ALA A 69 19.85 11.18 5.76
C ALA A 69 19.57 12.57 6.35
N ASP A 70 18.85 12.64 7.47
CA ASP A 70 18.37 13.89 8.09
C ASP A 70 19.22 14.28 9.31
N CYS A 71 20.02 13.35 9.84
CA CYS A 71 20.97 13.56 10.93
C CYS A 71 22.10 14.54 10.54
N ARG A 72 22.12 15.75 11.12
CA ARG A 72 23.11 16.82 10.83
C ARG A 72 23.78 17.40 12.08
N THR A 73 23.09 17.34 13.20
CA THR A 73 23.49 17.88 14.50
C THR A 73 23.29 16.81 15.57
N THR A 74 23.88 17.02 16.75
CA THR A 74 23.76 16.08 17.87
C THR A 74 22.34 15.94 18.39
N ASP A 75 21.50 16.96 18.21
CA ASP A 75 20.08 16.97 18.57
C ASP A 75 19.24 16.07 17.64
N ASP A 76 19.71 15.84 16.41
CA ASP A 76 19.05 14.93 15.46
C ASP A 76 19.28 13.45 15.81
N ILE A 77 20.14 13.15 16.78
CA ILE A 77 20.42 11.79 17.25
C ILE A 77 19.42 11.44 18.37
N PRO A 78 18.43 10.57 18.12
CA PRO A 78 17.38 10.28 19.09
C PRO A 78 17.91 9.46 20.25
N LEU A 79 17.33 9.61 21.43
CA LEU A 79 17.53 8.62 22.49
C LEU A 79 16.80 7.32 22.12
N ILE A 80 17.53 6.21 22.08
CA ILE A 80 16.96 4.89 21.78
C ILE A 80 16.65 4.14 23.08
N ASP A 81 15.38 3.82 23.29
CA ASP A 81 14.89 3.10 24.46
C ASP A 81 14.86 1.59 24.22
N ILE A 82 15.41 0.79 25.15
CA ILE A 82 15.22 -0.67 25.14
C ILE A 82 14.13 -1.03 26.14
N LEU A 83 12.99 -1.47 25.63
CA LEU A 83 11.80 -1.78 26.42
C LEU A 83 11.62 -3.28 26.61
N THR A 84 11.04 -3.64 27.75
CA THR A 84 10.54 -4.99 28.00
C THR A 84 9.27 -5.24 27.16
N GLY A 85 8.98 -6.51 26.85
CA GLY A 85 7.79 -6.87 26.07
C GLY A 85 6.46 -6.46 26.70
N SER A 86 6.44 -6.13 28.00
CA SER A 86 5.28 -5.66 28.75
C SER A 86 4.99 -4.16 28.59
N LYS A 87 5.98 -3.36 28.16
CA LYS A 87 5.78 -1.92 27.98
C LYS A 87 5.13 -1.60 26.62
N PRO A 88 4.28 -0.56 26.54
CA PRO A 88 3.70 -0.12 25.27
C PRO A 88 4.78 0.41 24.33
N CYS A 89 4.52 0.33 23.02
CA CYS A 89 5.41 0.88 22.00
C CYS A 89 5.41 2.42 22.06
N ARG A 90 6.59 3.03 21.88
CA ARG A 90 6.78 4.49 21.79
C ARG A 90 7.89 4.82 20.81
N ALA A 91 7.99 6.10 20.41
CA ALA A 91 9.02 6.59 19.51
C ALA A 91 10.42 6.12 19.92
N ASN A 92 11.26 5.79 18.94
CA ASN A 92 12.66 5.40 19.12
C ASN A 92 12.89 4.23 20.10
N ALA A 93 11.92 3.32 20.23
CA ALA A 93 12.07 2.15 21.10
C ALA A 93 12.43 0.89 20.30
N LEU A 94 13.18 -0.01 20.94
CA LEU A 94 13.34 -1.41 20.53
C LEU A 94 12.93 -2.34 21.66
N ARG A 95 12.53 -3.55 21.30
CA ARG A 95 12.34 -4.65 22.27
C ARG A 95 12.80 -5.97 21.69
N ARG A 96 13.08 -6.92 22.57
CA ARG A 96 13.35 -8.31 22.20
C ARG A 96 12.16 -9.18 22.57
N VAL A 97 11.62 -9.89 21.58
CA VAL A 97 10.58 -10.91 21.71
C VAL A 97 11.23 -12.28 21.61
N ARG A 98 10.93 -13.19 22.55
CA ARG A 98 11.45 -14.56 22.53
C ARG A 98 10.31 -15.56 22.51
N MET A 99 10.11 -16.23 21.38
CA MET A 99 9.08 -17.26 21.21
C MET A 99 9.73 -18.53 20.68
N ASN A 100 9.37 -19.69 21.23
CA ASN A 100 9.92 -21.00 20.85
C ASN A 100 11.47 -21.03 20.83
N ASN A 101 12.09 -20.44 21.85
CA ASN A 101 13.55 -20.26 21.97
C ASN A 101 14.25 -19.41 20.91
N ILE A 102 13.52 -18.81 19.97
CA ILE A 102 14.08 -17.90 18.98
C ILE A 102 13.83 -16.46 19.44
N SER A 103 14.90 -15.65 19.48
CA SER A 103 14.82 -14.24 19.86
C SER A 103 14.81 -13.34 18.62
N TRP A 104 13.80 -12.49 18.53
CA TRP A 104 13.65 -11.51 17.47
C TRP A 104 13.47 -10.11 18.04
N VAL A 105 14.15 -9.15 17.45
CA VAL A 105 14.07 -7.75 17.85
C VAL A 105 13.05 -7.03 17.00
N GLU A 106 12.29 -6.16 17.64
CA GLU A 106 11.32 -5.28 17.02
C GLU A 106 11.69 -3.83 17.34
N TYR A 107 11.42 -2.93 16.39
CA TYR A 107 11.61 -1.49 16.53
C TYR A 107 10.28 -0.76 16.42
N ALA A 108 10.20 0.43 17.00
CA ALA A 108 9.02 1.27 16.92
C ALA A 108 8.86 1.85 15.51
N LEU A 109 7.68 1.71 14.94
CA LEU A 109 7.27 2.33 13.69
C LEU A 109 5.97 3.12 13.90
N SER A 110 5.94 4.35 13.40
CA SER A 110 4.76 5.22 13.49
C SER A 110 3.75 4.88 12.41
N HIS A 111 2.49 4.77 12.81
CA HIS A 111 1.35 4.67 11.90
C HIS A 111 0.43 5.86 12.13
N ASP A 112 0.07 6.53 11.04
CA ASP A 112 -0.92 7.59 11.08
C ASP A 112 -2.33 6.99 11.06
N THR A 113 -3.14 7.34 12.05
CA THR A 113 -4.50 6.86 12.23
C THR A 113 -5.45 8.05 12.35
N HIS A 114 -6.76 7.83 12.19
CA HIS A 114 -7.75 8.89 12.42
C HIS A 114 -7.71 9.49 13.84
N HIS A 115 -7.08 8.79 14.79
CA HIS A 115 -6.89 9.25 16.18
C HIS A 115 -5.47 9.77 16.44
N GLY A 116 -4.75 10.16 15.39
CA GLY A 116 -3.37 10.63 15.45
C GLY A 116 -2.35 9.50 15.31
N ILE A 117 -1.08 9.83 15.57
CA ILE A 117 0.04 8.91 15.42
C ILE A 117 -0.02 7.82 16.50
N LYS A 118 0.04 6.55 16.08
CA LYS A 118 0.17 5.37 16.94
C LYS A 118 1.47 4.66 16.63
N TRP A 119 2.25 4.38 17.67
CA TRP A 119 3.48 3.60 17.56
C TRP A 119 3.15 2.12 17.65
N GLN A 120 3.68 1.32 16.71
CA GLN A 120 3.54 -0.13 16.67
C GLN A 120 4.90 -0.79 16.60
N TRP A 121 5.00 -2.01 17.11
CA TRP A 121 6.23 -2.79 17.04
C TRP A 121 6.38 -3.39 15.64
N GLN A 122 7.48 -3.12 14.95
CA GLN A 122 7.82 -3.69 13.65
C GLN A 122 9.00 -4.65 13.81
N PRO A 123 8.91 -5.92 13.40
CA PRO A 123 10.07 -6.82 13.44
C PRO A 123 11.20 -6.29 12.56
N LEU A 124 12.44 -6.38 13.07
CA LEU A 124 13.63 -6.11 12.27
C LEU A 124 13.67 -7.07 11.07
N PRO A 125 14.08 -6.60 9.88
CA PRO A 125 14.22 -7.47 8.72
C PRO A 125 15.28 -8.55 8.93
N ASN A 126 15.10 -9.70 8.27
CA ASN A 126 16.12 -10.73 8.28
C ASN A 126 17.41 -10.19 7.61
N GLY A 127 18.56 -10.46 8.21
CA GLY A 127 19.82 -9.80 7.89
C GLY A 127 20.33 -8.95 9.06
N LEU A 128 19.50 -8.12 9.69
CA LEU A 128 19.94 -7.24 10.79
C LEU A 128 19.66 -7.79 12.19
N ASN A 129 18.66 -8.67 12.31
CA ASN A 129 18.25 -9.18 13.61
C ASN A 129 19.37 -9.92 14.36
N ALA A 130 20.31 -10.57 13.67
CA ALA A 130 21.44 -11.25 14.34
C ALA A 130 22.27 -10.29 15.20
N TYR A 131 22.60 -9.12 14.64
CA TYR A 131 23.36 -8.07 15.31
C TYR A 131 22.57 -7.47 16.49
N PHE A 132 21.34 -7.02 16.25
CA PHE A 132 20.52 -6.40 17.30
C PHE A 132 20.10 -7.38 18.40
N SER A 133 19.77 -8.63 18.06
CA SER A 133 19.41 -9.64 19.06
C SER A 133 20.57 -9.90 20.01
N HIS A 134 21.81 -9.93 19.50
CA HIS A 134 23.00 -10.03 20.33
C HIS A 134 23.19 -8.78 21.20
N ALA A 135 23.09 -7.59 20.60
CA ALA A 135 23.17 -6.30 21.30
C ALA A 135 22.21 -6.21 22.49
N LEU A 136 20.94 -6.60 22.30
CA LEU A 136 19.90 -6.51 23.31
C LEU A 136 19.95 -7.66 24.34
N THR A 137 20.63 -8.77 24.05
CA THR A 137 20.65 -9.94 24.94
C THR A 137 21.63 -9.81 26.09
N GLN A 138 22.78 -9.18 25.84
CA GLN A 138 23.91 -9.15 26.76
C GLN A 138 24.03 -7.81 27.51
N SER A 139 23.21 -6.80 27.16
CA SER A 139 23.32 -5.47 27.75
C SER A 139 22.41 -5.25 28.95
N THR A 140 23.01 -4.94 30.11
CA THR A 140 22.39 -4.16 31.19
C THR A 140 22.74 -2.67 31.11
N GLU A 141 23.60 -2.30 30.15
CA GLU A 141 24.17 -0.97 29.95
C GLU A 141 23.34 -0.14 28.95
N HIS A 142 23.48 1.18 29.05
CA HIS A 142 22.75 2.13 28.21
C HIS A 142 23.45 2.23 26.84
N TRP A 143 22.67 2.09 25.76
CA TRP A 143 23.16 2.23 24.38
C TRP A 143 23.35 3.69 23.97
N GLU A 144 23.02 4.64 24.85
CA GLU A 144 23.08 6.07 24.60
C GLU A 144 24.50 6.54 24.23
N LEU A 145 24.57 7.34 23.16
CA LEU A 145 25.79 8.06 22.80
C LEU A 145 25.96 9.26 23.73
N SER A 146 27.11 9.34 24.39
CA SER A 146 27.52 10.56 25.10
C SER A 146 27.65 11.75 24.13
N ILE A 147 27.67 12.99 24.63
CA ILE A 147 27.78 14.19 23.80
C ILE A 147 29.01 14.12 22.88
N GLN A 148 30.17 13.72 23.41
CA GLN A 148 31.41 13.54 22.63
C GLN A 148 31.26 12.47 21.55
N GLU A 149 30.55 11.37 21.83
CA GLU A 149 30.30 10.33 20.84
C GLU A 149 29.29 10.79 19.78
N LYS A 150 28.29 11.59 20.15
CA LYS A 150 27.37 12.23 19.20
C LYS A 150 28.13 13.17 18.26
N ASP A 151 29.00 14.03 18.79
CA ASP A 151 29.85 14.91 17.97
C ASP A 151 30.73 14.11 17.01
N ALA A 152 31.40 13.06 17.50
CA ALA A 152 32.23 12.19 16.68
C ALA A 152 31.42 11.45 15.60
N PHE A 153 30.19 11.04 15.93
CA PHE A 153 29.28 10.38 14.99
C PHE A 153 28.82 11.34 13.89
N ILE A 154 28.42 12.57 14.24
CA ILE A 154 28.06 13.61 13.26
C ILE A 154 29.25 13.97 12.38
N ASP A 155 30.44 14.16 12.94
CA ASP A 155 31.65 14.42 12.17
C ASP A 155 31.92 13.27 11.19
N TRP A 156 31.75 12.02 11.63
CA TRP A 156 31.91 10.85 10.76
C TRP A 156 30.89 10.80 9.62
N LEU A 157 29.63 11.11 9.88
CA LEU A 157 28.58 11.17 8.86
C LEU A 157 28.85 12.28 7.83
N THR A 158 29.26 13.45 8.30
CA THR A 158 29.40 14.66 7.48
C THR A 158 30.74 14.73 6.75
N THR A 159 31.80 14.10 7.27
CA THR A 159 33.12 14.01 6.63
C THR A 159 33.08 13.20 5.33
N LYS A 160 33.79 13.67 4.29
CA LYS A 160 33.89 12.95 3.01
C LYS A 160 34.49 11.55 3.18
N TRP A 161 33.71 10.52 2.84
CA TRP A 161 34.19 9.14 2.87
C TRP A 161 35.08 8.88 1.65
N ARG A 162 36.39 8.72 1.83
CA ARG A 162 37.30 8.26 0.77
C ARG A 162 37.20 6.73 0.62
N THR A 163 37.34 6.24 -0.61
CA THR A 163 37.35 4.80 -0.90
C THR A 163 38.58 4.14 -0.26
N PRO A 164 38.44 3.07 0.53
CA PRO A 164 39.56 2.31 1.08
C PRO A 164 40.40 1.68 -0.02
N THR A 165 41.70 1.47 0.24
CA THR A 165 42.63 0.83 -0.71
C THR A 165 42.13 -0.53 -1.17
N SER A 166 41.54 -1.31 -0.27
CA SER A 166 40.95 -2.63 -0.56
C SER A 166 39.75 -2.60 -1.52
N LEU A 167 39.14 -1.43 -1.73
CA LEU A 167 37.99 -1.23 -2.61
C LEU A 167 38.30 -0.33 -3.82
N LEU A 168 39.57 0.01 -4.05
CA LEU A 168 39.97 0.85 -5.19
C LEU A 168 39.61 0.18 -6.52
N GLY A 169 39.29 1.01 -7.51
CA GLY A 169 38.86 0.57 -8.85
C GLY A 169 37.41 0.08 -8.94
N ARG A 170 36.70 -0.10 -7.81
CA ARG A 170 35.28 -0.47 -7.82
C ARG A 170 34.39 0.77 -7.76
N TYR A 171 33.40 0.85 -8.67
CA TYR A 171 32.40 1.94 -8.64
C TYR A 171 31.49 1.79 -7.42
N ARG A 172 31.33 2.88 -6.67
CA ARG A 172 30.44 2.92 -5.50
C ARG A 172 29.54 4.14 -5.57
N MET A 173 28.35 4.01 -4.97
CA MET A 173 27.41 5.13 -4.91
C MET A 173 27.89 6.22 -3.92
N ARG A 174 27.25 7.40 -3.98
CA ARG A 174 27.45 8.44 -2.97
C ARG A 174 26.83 8.03 -1.64
N ARG A 175 27.42 8.48 -0.52
CA ARG A 175 26.93 8.16 0.85
C ARG A 175 25.45 8.52 1.05
N ASP A 176 25.00 9.64 0.49
CA ASP A 176 23.61 10.09 0.65
C ASP A 176 22.62 9.10 0.03
N GLY A 177 23.06 8.39 -1.02
CA GLY A 177 22.30 7.30 -1.61
C GLY A 177 22.24 6.04 -0.73
N LEU A 178 23.30 5.75 0.04
CA LEU A 178 23.27 4.71 1.07
C LEU A 178 22.36 5.14 2.23
N PHE A 179 22.47 6.38 2.70
CA PHE A 179 21.67 6.90 3.82
C PHE A 179 20.17 6.79 3.53
N GLY A 180 19.77 7.13 2.31
CA GLY A 180 18.39 7.00 1.84
C GLY A 180 18.02 5.63 1.27
N TYR A 181 18.80 4.57 1.47
CA TYR A 181 18.61 3.28 0.78
C TYR A 181 17.22 2.67 1.00
N PHE A 182 16.81 2.51 2.26
CA PHE A 182 15.50 1.93 2.62
C PHE A 182 14.33 2.79 2.14
N LYS A 183 14.39 4.12 2.40
CA LYS A 183 13.38 5.08 1.90
C LYS A 183 13.32 5.06 0.36
N THR A 184 14.46 4.96 -0.33
CA THR A 184 14.52 4.88 -1.80
C THR A 184 13.87 3.60 -2.30
N LEU A 185 14.18 2.44 -1.72
CA LEU A 185 13.61 1.17 -2.16
C LEU A 185 12.11 1.06 -1.84
N ALA A 186 11.67 1.47 -0.65
CA ALA A 186 10.24 1.51 -0.34
C ALA A 186 9.45 2.41 -1.30
N ASN A 187 10.06 3.50 -1.76
CA ASN A 187 9.50 4.41 -2.75
C ASN A 187 9.60 3.90 -4.21
N LEU A 188 10.34 2.83 -4.48
CA LEU A 188 10.42 2.21 -5.80
C LEU A 188 9.64 0.88 -5.85
N ASP A 189 9.35 0.28 -4.70
CA ASP A 189 8.72 -1.03 -4.57
C ASP A 189 7.24 -0.96 -4.98
N SER A 190 6.93 -1.59 -6.11
CA SER A 190 5.59 -1.66 -6.67
C SER A 190 4.67 -2.66 -5.95
N GLY A 191 5.26 -3.59 -5.17
CA GLY A 191 4.55 -4.57 -4.36
C GLY A 191 4.27 -4.09 -2.93
N LEU A 192 4.83 -2.95 -2.52
CA LEU A 192 4.53 -2.35 -1.23
C LEU A 192 3.27 -1.50 -1.33
N SER A 193 2.30 -1.73 -0.46
CA SER A 193 1.05 -0.98 -0.48
C SER A 193 1.23 0.50 -0.16
N THR A 194 0.25 1.31 -0.55
CA THR A 194 0.22 2.74 -0.23
C THR A 194 0.30 3.01 1.28
N LEU A 195 -0.38 2.23 2.11
CA LEU A 195 -0.38 2.41 3.56
C LEU A 195 0.96 2.00 4.18
N SER A 196 1.59 0.94 3.69
CA SER A 196 2.95 0.55 4.08
C SER A 196 3.99 1.60 3.66
N LYS A 197 3.86 2.16 2.45
CA LYS A 197 4.68 3.29 1.99
C LYS A 197 4.50 4.52 2.86
N ARG A 198 3.26 4.84 3.27
CA ARG A 198 2.98 5.95 4.19
C ARG A 198 3.68 5.76 5.53
N ALA A 199 3.70 4.55 6.07
CA ALA A 199 4.38 4.25 7.33
C ALA A 199 5.91 4.43 7.24
N LEU A 200 6.52 4.06 6.09
CA LEU A 200 7.98 4.17 5.90
C LEU A 200 8.48 5.53 5.40
N LEU A 201 7.64 6.27 4.67
CA LEU A 201 8.05 7.48 3.94
C LEU A 201 7.32 8.75 4.41
N GLY A 202 6.33 8.62 5.29
CA GLY A 202 5.41 9.70 5.63
C GLY A 202 4.46 10.08 4.48
N GLU A 203 3.64 11.11 4.70
CA GLU A 203 2.73 11.61 3.64
C GLU A 203 3.48 12.22 2.45
N GLU A 204 4.64 12.81 2.67
CA GLU A 204 5.42 13.49 1.63
C GLU A 204 6.02 12.51 0.60
N GLY A 205 6.29 11.28 1.03
CA GLY A 205 6.75 10.20 0.15
C GLY A 205 5.65 9.56 -0.69
N LEU A 206 4.37 9.90 -0.44
CA LEU A 206 3.26 9.38 -1.23
C LEU A 206 3.11 10.10 -2.57
N HIS A 207 2.63 9.35 -3.55
CA HIS A 207 2.50 9.76 -4.94
C HIS A 207 1.38 10.81 -5.05
N HIS A 208 0.34 10.64 -4.22
CA HIS A 208 -0.67 11.64 -3.90
C HIS A 208 -1.37 11.28 -2.56
N HIS A 209 -1.84 12.28 -1.82
CA HIS A 209 -2.47 12.09 -0.49
C HIS A 209 -3.72 11.19 -0.55
N SER A 210 -4.49 11.27 -1.64
CA SER A 210 -5.75 10.53 -1.76
C SER A 210 -5.59 9.01 -1.90
N ALA A 211 -4.39 8.48 -2.21
CA ALA A 211 -4.22 7.03 -2.41
C ALA A 211 -4.55 6.26 -1.11
N SER A 212 -4.09 6.80 0.02
CA SER A 212 -4.34 6.22 1.35
C SER A 212 -5.80 6.38 1.81
N ALA A 213 -6.57 7.26 1.18
CA ALA A 213 -7.95 7.54 1.57
C ALA A 213 -8.95 6.48 1.07
N TYR A 214 -8.58 5.67 0.07
CA TYR A 214 -9.47 4.66 -0.50
C TYR A 214 -9.30 3.26 0.09
N GLN A 215 -8.10 2.94 0.56
CA GLN A 215 -7.71 1.60 0.99
C GLN A 215 -7.70 1.48 2.52
N SER A 216 -7.95 0.28 3.02
CA SER A 216 -7.90 -0.05 4.44
C SER A 216 -7.09 -1.33 4.66
N GLN A 217 -6.28 -1.35 5.71
CA GLN A 217 -5.51 -2.50 6.14
C GLN A 217 -5.42 -2.51 7.66
N ASP A 218 -5.15 -3.68 8.22
CA ASP A 218 -4.77 -3.75 9.63
C ASP A 218 -3.25 -3.72 9.82
N SER A 219 -2.83 -3.43 11.05
CA SER A 219 -1.43 -3.33 11.43
C SER A 219 -0.64 -4.64 11.21
N GLU A 220 -1.28 -5.81 11.25
CA GLU A 220 -0.58 -7.09 11.01
C GLU A 220 -0.21 -7.26 9.54
N GLN A 221 -1.09 -6.83 8.63
CA GLN A 221 -0.82 -6.82 7.20
C GLN A 221 0.31 -5.85 6.86
N LEU A 222 0.31 -4.63 7.43
CA LEU A 222 1.40 -3.68 7.21
C LEU A 222 2.74 -4.22 7.72
N ARG A 223 2.74 -4.83 8.91
CA ARG A 223 3.95 -5.43 9.49
C ARG A 223 4.53 -6.53 8.61
N TYR A 224 3.67 -7.38 8.06
CA TYR A 224 4.04 -8.41 7.09
C TYR A 224 4.68 -7.81 5.84
N GLU A 225 3.99 -6.87 5.18
CA GLU A 225 4.47 -6.23 3.96
C GLU A 225 5.84 -5.56 4.16
N ILE A 226 5.99 -4.79 5.25
CA ILE A 226 7.22 -4.05 5.56
C ILE A 226 8.38 -5.00 5.90
N PHE A 227 8.15 -6.02 6.73
CA PHE A 227 9.17 -7.00 7.10
C PHE A 227 9.75 -7.71 5.88
N HIS A 228 8.87 -8.21 5.01
CA HIS A 228 9.30 -8.91 3.80
C HIS A 228 9.95 -7.96 2.80
N ALA A 229 9.45 -6.73 2.64
CA ALA A 229 10.05 -5.75 1.75
C ALA A 229 11.49 -5.39 2.20
N GLN A 230 11.66 -4.99 3.47
CA GLN A 230 12.97 -4.67 4.02
C GLN A 230 13.95 -5.86 4.00
N THR A 231 13.44 -7.08 4.22
CA THR A 231 14.25 -8.31 4.07
C THR A 231 14.73 -8.49 2.64
N ARG A 232 13.84 -8.36 1.64
CA ARG A 232 14.23 -8.42 0.22
C ARG A 232 15.25 -7.35 -0.13
N TYR A 233 15.16 -6.15 0.44
CA TYR A 233 16.13 -5.08 0.21
C TYR A 233 17.52 -5.49 0.67
N LEU A 234 17.63 -6.06 1.88
CA LEU A 234 18.90 -6.57 2.39
C LEU A 234 19.43 -7.78 1.62
N ASP A 235 18.54 -8.67 1.17
CA ASP A 235 18.92 -9.84 0.35
C ASP A 235 19.61 -9.42 -0.95
N ARG A 236 19.20 -8.29 -1.56
CA ARG A 236 19.87 -7.73 -2.74
C ARG A 236 21.33 -7.37 -2.48
N LEU A 237 21.62 -6.80 -1.30
CA LEU A 237 23.00 -6.48 -0.90
C LEU A 237 23.78 -7.74 -0.55
N ARG A 238 23.14 -8.69 0.15
CA ARG A 238 23.79 -9.95 0.52
C ARG A 238 24.21 -10.75 -0.71
N HIS A 239 23.36 -10.82 -1.73
CA HIS A 239 23.62 -11.59 -2.94
C HIS A 239 24.90 -11.14 -3.66
N VAL A 240 25.14 -9.83 -3.76
CA VAL A 240 26.35 -9.27 -4.39
C VAL A 240 27.58 -9.29 -3.48
N LEU A 241 27.38 -9.46 -2.16
CA LEU A 241 28.44 -9.54 -1.16
C LEU A 241 28.95 -10.96 -0.91
N MET A 242 28.46 -11.95 -1.66
CA MET A 242 28.98 -13.33 -1.64
C MET A 242 30.37 -13.47 -2.32
N ASP A 243 30.94 -12.38 -2.85
CA ASP A 243 32.34 -12.35 -3.31
C ASP A 243 33.27 -12.66 -2.11
N PRO A 244 34.09 -13.72 -2.15
CA PRO A 244 34.97 -14.11 -1.03
C PRO A 244 35.95 -13.02 -0.58
N LYS A 245 36.24 -12.04 -1.45
CA LYS A 245 37.09 -10.89 -1.09
C LYS A 245 36.34 -9.79 -0.33
N LEU A 246 35.02 -9.72 -0.52
CA LEU A 246 34.16 -8.70 0.08
C LEU A 246 33.46 -9.18 1.35
N GLU A 247 33.08 -10.45 1.40
CA GLU A 247 32.33 -11.03 2.52
C GLU A 247 32.99 -10.75 3.88
N PRO A 248 34.32 -10.95 4.07
CA PRO A 248 34.95 -10.68 5.36
C PRO A 248 34.90 -9.20 5.78
N MET A 249 34.79 -8.27 4.82
CA MET A 249 34.70 -6.85 5.10
C MET A 249 33.34 -6.46 5.72
N LEU A 250 32.33 -7.32 5.59
CA LEU A 250 31.00 -7.14 6.17
C LEU A 250 30.94 -7.58 7.65
N ASN A 251 31.96 -8.30 8.12
CA ASN A 251 32.02 -8.77 9.49
C ASN A 251 32.21 -7.60 10.46
N VAL A 252 31.38 -7.60 11.50
CA VAL A 252 31.45 -6.65 12.62
C VAL A 252 31.58 -7.44 13.92
N PRO A 253 32.32 -6.92 14.92
CA PRO A 253 32.34 -7.53 16.23
C PRO A 253 30.93 -7.48 16.83
N LEU A 254 30.48 -8.60 17.37
CA LEU A 254 29.26 -8.66 18.16
C LEU A 254 29.51 -7.98 19.52
N PRO A 255 28.58 -7.14 19.99
CA PRO A 255 28.75 -6.43 21.26
C PRO A 255 29.03 -7.40 22.41
N ILE A 256 29.97 -7.06 23.31
CA ILE A 256 30.36 -7.81 24.52
C ILE A 256 31.15 -9.11 24.28
N THR A 257 30.81 -9.91 23.26
CA THR A 257 31.55 -11.15 22.95
C THR A 257 32.75 -10.94 22.05
N ALA A 258 32.77 -9.83 21.29
CA ALA A 258 33.77 -9.49 20.27
C ALA A 258 33.89 -10.52 19.12
N ASN A 259 33.06 -11.57 19.10
CA ASN A 259 33.00 -12.52 18.01
C ASN A 259 32.57 -11.79 16.73
N GLU A 260 33.32 -11.97 15.65
CA GLU A 260 32.94 -11.37 14.38
C GLU A 260 31.79 -12.14 13.73
N ARG A 261 30.81 -11.39 13.22
CA ARG A 261 29.72 -11.94 12.40
C ARG A 261 29.36 -10.94 11.31
N SER A 262 28.94 -11.46 10.17
CA SER A 262 28.42 -10.62 9.08
C SER A 262 27.28 -9.74 9.58
N LEU A 263 27.35 -8.43 9.30
CA LEU A 263 26.29 -7.48 9.67
C LEU A 263 24.94 -7.82 9.05
N LEU A 264 24.94 -8.41 7.84
CA LEU A 264 23.73 -8.80 7.11
C LEU A 264 23.43 -10.30 7.22
N HIS A 265 23.84 -10.92 8.33
CA HIS A 265 23.69 -12.35 8.55
C HIS A 265 22.20 -12.79 8.53
N LYS A 266 21.91 -13.81 7.73
CA LYS A 266 20.58 -14.43 7.64
C LYS A 266 20.37 -15.35 8.84
N ASN A 267 19.36 -15.08 9.65
CA ASN A 267 19.02 -15.95 10.78
C ASN A 267 18.26 -17.18 10.29
N ASP A 268 18.68 -18.36 10.76
CA ASP A 268 17.95 -19.62 10.65
C ASP A 268 17.83 -20.26 12.05
N PRO A 269 16.62 -20.63 12.53
CA PRO A 269 15.28 -20.46 11.95
C PRO A 269 14.58 -19.12 12.31
N LEU A 270 13.58 -18.73 11.53
CA LEU A 270 12.63 -17.65 11.87
C LEU A 270 11.63 -18.11 12.95
N PRO A 271 11.18 -17.23 13.87
CA PRO A 271 10.05 -17.50 14.75
C PRO A 271 8.76 -17.79 14.00
N GLU A 272 7.93 -18.68 14.55
CA GLU A 272 6.66 -19.13 13.95
C GLU A 272 5.72 -17.98 13.54
N HIS A 273 5.57 -16.95 14.39
CA HIS A 273 4.70 -15.81 14.09
C HIS A 273 5.16 -14.94 12.90
N LEU A 274 6.43 -15.06 12.47
CA LEU A 274 6.97 -14.39 11.27
C LEU A 274 6.83 -15.26 10.01
N LEU A 275 6.42 -16.52 10.14
CA LEU A 275 6.20 -17.44 9.01
C LEU A 275 4.77 -17.37 8.47
N VAL A 276 3.85 -16.72 9.19
CA VAL A 276 2.44 -16.62 8.80
C VAL A 276 2.30 -15.72 7.56
N ALA A 277 1.74 -16.29 6.49
CA ALA A 277 1.54 -15.58 5.24
C ALA A 277 0.52 -14.42 5.39
N GLY A 278 0.87 -13.25 4.86
CA GLY A 278 0.02 -12.07 4.77
C GLY A 278 -0.15 -11.26 6.06
N ARG A 279 0.24 -11.79 7.23
CA ARG A 279 -0.02 -11.16 8.54
C ARG A 279 1.07 -11.50 9.56
N ILE A 280 1.60 -10.49 10.24
CA ILE A 280 2.49 -10.68 11.39
C ILE A 280 1.82 -10.15 12.65
N ALA A 281 1.55 -11.04 13.61
CA ALA A 281 0.87 -10.73 14.87
C ALA A 281 1.76 -9.99 15.86
N ALA A 282 1.21 -9.02 16.60
CA ALA A 282 1.94 -8.27 17.62
C ALA A 282 1.65 -8.90 18.99
N PHE A 283 2.61 -8.86 19.90
CA PHE A 283 2.46 -9.47 21.21
C PHE A 283 2.74 -8.50 22.34
N HIS A 284 2.05 -8.70 23.46
CA HIS A 284 2.35 -8.14 24.77
C HIS A 284 2.88 -9.26 25.67
N LEU A 285 3.97 -9.01 26.39
CA LEU A 285 4.49 -9.96 27.36
C LEU A 285 3.75 -9.75 28.68
N ASP A 286 2.91 -10.72 29.04
CA ASP A 286 2.30 -10.79 30.36
C ASP A 286 3.26 -11.48 31.33
N LEU A 287 3.44 -10.84 32.49
CA LEU A 287 4.34 -11.25 33.55
C LEU A 287 3.50 -11.49 34.79
N THR A 288 2.88 -12.67 34.89
CA THR A 288 2.28 -13.11 36.16
C THR A 288 3.36 -13.76 37.02
N LYS A 289 3.14 -13.85 38.34
CA LYS A 289 4.11 -14.47 39.28
C LYS A 289 4.48 -15.93 38.91
N ALA A 290 3.66 -16.61 38.10
CA ALA A 290 3.83 -18.01 37.74
C ALA A 290 4.22 -18.25 36.27
N THR A 291 3.93 -17.35 35.33
CA THR A 291 4.16 -17.58 33.90
C THR A 291 4.61 -16.33 33.13
N LYS A 292 5.48 -16.56 32.14
CA LYS A 292 5.88 -15.59 31.11
C LYS A 292 5.17 -15.97 29.81
N THR A 293 4.16 -15.21 29.41
CA THR A 293 3.35 -15.53 28.22
C THR A 293 3.27 -14.35 27.27
N TYR A 294 3.36 -14.63 25.97
CA TYR A 294 3.15 -13.61 24.94
C TYR A 294 1.70 -13.68 24.48
N ILE A 295 0.94 -12.61 24.76
CA ILE A 295 -0.48 -12.48 24.41
C ILE A 295 -0.60 -11.64 23.15
N LYS A 296 -1.33 -12.14 22.15
CA LYS A 296 -1.57 -11.42 20.90
C LYS A 296 -2.31 -10.10 21.18
N THR A 297 -1.76 -8.99 20.70
CA THR A 297 -2.38 -7.66 20.74
C THR A 297 -3.39 -7.53 19.59
N PRO A 298 -4.55 -6.90 19.79
CA PRO A 298 -5.51 -6.64 18.71
C PRO A 298 -4.89 -5.82 17.58
N ALA A 299 -5.20 -6.19 16.35
CA ALA A 299 -4.74 -5.46 15.17
C ALA A 299 -5.43 -4.09 15.07
N LEU A 300 -4.68 -3.05 14.71
CA LEU A 300 -5.22 -1.71 14.51
C LEU A 300 -5.67 -1.54 13.06
N ALA A 301 -6.88 -1.06 12.84
CA ALA A 301 -7.35 -0.67 11.51
C ALA A 301 -6.72 0.67 11.08
N ILE A 302 -6.14 0.70 9.88
CA ILE A 302 -5.40 1.83 9.30
C ILE A 302 -5.95 2.12 7.91
N GLY A 303 -6.19 3.39 7.61
CA GLY A 303 -6.72 3.84 6.32
C GLY A 303 -8.23 4.08 6.32
N SER A 304 -8.90 3.82 5.20
CA SER A 304 -10.31 4.13 4.94
C SER A 304 -11.28 3.37 5.87
N GLN A 305 -12.21 4.10 6.48
CA GLN A 305 -13.36 3.52 7.19
C GLN A 305 -14.61 3.35 6.29
N ARG A 306 -14.52 3.77 5.03
CA ARG A 306 -15.66 3.80 4.09
C ARG A 306 -15.83 2.51 3.29
N MET A 307 -14.97 1.53 3.53
CA MET A 307 -14.96 0.25 2.82
C MET A 307 -16.23 -0.55 3.14
N LEU A 308 -16.85 -1.14 2.12
CA LEU A 308 -17.96 -2.08 2.30
C LEU A 308 -17.42 -3.50 2.42
N GLU A 309 -18.10 -4.32 3.22
CA GLU A 309 -17.81 -5.75 3.30
C GLU A 309 -18.22 -6.46 2.00
N VAL A 310 -17.40 -7.42 1.57
CA VAL A 310 -17.61 -8.16 0.31
C VAL A 310 -18.98 -8.82 0.28
N ASP A 311 -19.35 -9.55 1.33
CA ASP A 311 -20.60 -10.30 1.34
C ASP A 311 -21.83 -9.36 1.35
N LYS A 312 -21.72 -8.17 1.97
CA LYS A 312 -22.78 -7.16 1.89
C LYS A 312 -22.97 -6.66 0.46
N VAL A 313 -21.88 -6.39 -0.26
CA VAL A 313 -21.96 -5.94 -1.66
C VAL A 313 -22.53 -7.05 -2.56
N ARG A 314 -22.10 -8.31 -2.37
CA ARG A 314 -22.65 -9.47 -3.10
C ARG A 314 -24.16 -9.62 -2.88
N ASN A 315 -24.58 -9.61 -1.62
CA ASN A 315 -26.00 -9.75 -1.27
C ASN A 315 -26.83 -8.60 -1.82
N PHE A 316 -26.31 -7.37 -1.81
CA PHE A 316 -26.97 -6.21 -2.39
C PHE A 316 -27.19 -6.36 -3.91
N PHE A 317 -26.18 -6.76 -4.68
CA PHE A 317 -26.37 -6.96 -6.13
C PHE A 317 -27.25 -8.18 -6.45
N ARG A 318 -27.20 -9.24 -5.63
CA ARG A 318 -28.16 -10.35 -5.74
C ARG A 318 -29.60 -9.88 -5.49
N HIS A 319 -29.80 -9.05 -4.49
CA HIS A 319 -31.10 -8.44 -4.21
C HIS A 319 -31.58 -7.58 -5.38
N LEU A 320 -30.73 -6.71 -5.95
CA LEU A 320 -31.09 -5.91 -7.12
C LEU A 320 -31.53 -6.78 -8.30
N HIS A 321 -30.78 -7.87 -8.58
CA HIS A 321 -31.15 -8.82 -9.62
C HIS A 321 -32.53 -9.44 -9.37
N GLN A 322 -32.80 -9.91 -8.14
CA GLN A 322 -34.10 -10.49 -7.77
C GLN A 322 -35.24 -9.48 -7.86
N GLN A 323 -35.03 -8.23 -7.46
CA GLN A 323 -36.04 -7.18 -7.60
C GLN A 323 -36.32 -6.91 -9.07
N ALA A 324 -35.28 -6.86 -9.90
CA ALA A 324 -35.45 -6.64 -11.31
C ALA A 324 -36.27 -7.75 -12.00
N LEU A 325 -36.07 -9.01 -11.61
CA LEU A 325 -36.90 -10.13 -12.10
C LEU A 325 -38.38 -9.99 -11.71
N LYS A 326 -38.70 -9.35 -10.57
CA LYS A 326 -40.09 -9.12 -10.15
C LYS A 326 -40.79 -8.03 -10.96
N VAL A 327 -40.05 -7.04 -11.45
CA VAL A 327 -40.58 -5.97 -12.33
C VAL A 327 -40.52 -6.34 -13.82
N THR A 328 -39.72 -7.34 -14.21
CA THR A 328 -39.76 -7.92 -15.56
C THR A 328 -41.10 -8.62 -15.79
N GLN A 329 -41.74 -8.35 -16.93
CA GLN A 329 -43.04 -8.92 -17.32
C GLN A 329 -42.97 -9.45 -18.76
N PRO A 330 -43.75 -10.50 -19.12
CA PRO A 330 -43.83 -10.98 -20.50
C PRO A 330 -44.41 -9.95 -21.48
N GLN A 331 -45.29 -9.08 -20.98
CA GLN A 331 -45.90 -7.99 -21.73
C GLN A 331 -45.90 -6.74 -20.86
N TYR A 332 -45.50 -5.61 -21.45
CA TYR A 332 -45.37 -4.36 -20.70
C TYR A 332 -46.48 -3.37 -21.05
N THR A 333 -46.89 -2.62 -20.03
CA THR A 333 -47.58 -1.33 -20.20
C THR A 333 -46.53 -0.22 -20.25
N PRO A 334 -46.87 1.00 -20.74
CA PRO A 334 -45.94 2.14 -20.67
C PRO A 334 -45.40 2.38 -19.26
N THR A 335 -46.25 2.23 -18.24
CA THR A 335 -45.87 2.43 -16.83
C THR A 335 -44.90 1.37 -16.34
N THR A 336 -45.20 0.09 -16.57
CA THR A 336 -44.35 -1.02 -16.09
C THR A 336 -43.02 -1.10 -16.85
N LEU A 337 -43.01 -0.78 -18.15
CA LEU A 337 -41.77 -0.66 -18.93
C LEU A 337 -40.89 0.48 -18.42
N ARG A 338 -41.49 1.64 -18.11
CA ARG A 338 -40.79 2.80 -17.54
C ARG A 338 -40.18 2.46 -16.18
N GLU A 339 -40.92 1.77 -15.32
CA GLU A 339 -40.43 1.31 -14.02
C GLU A 339 -39.21 0.38 -14.16
N LEU A 340 -39.29 -0.61 -15.05
CA LEU A 340 -38.18 -1.51 -15.34
C LEU A 340 -36.98 -0.75 -15.92
N ALA A 341 -37.18 0.14 -16.88
CA ALA A 341 -36.12 0.94 -17.47
C ALA A 341 -35.43 1.82 -16.41
N ASN A 342 -36.18 2.52 -15.57
CA ASN A 342 -35.64 3.36 -14.50
C ASN A 342 -34.85 2.55 -13.46
N PHE A 343 -35.35 1.35 -13.13
CA PHE A 343 -34.65 0.42 -12.26
C PHE A 343 -33.32 -0.01 -12.89
N ARG A 344 -33.35 -0.50 -14.13
CA ARG A 344 -32.16 -1.00 -14.85
C ARG A 344 -31.13 0.10 -15.10
N ALA A 345 -31.55 1.34 -15.36
CA ALA A 345 -30.64 2.47 -15.49
C ALA A 345 -29.89 2.76 -14.18
N SER A 346 -30.59 2.65 -13.04
CA SER A 346 -30.00 2.86 -11.71
C SER A 346 -29.07 1.70 -11.32
N GLU A 347 -29.46 0.46 -11.59
CA GLU A 347 -28.63 -0.73 -11.44
C GLU A 347 -27.34 -0.62 -12.26
N LEU A 348 -27.47 -0.25 -13.54
CA LEU A 348 -26.35 -0.07 -14.47
C LEU A 348 -25.36 0.99 -13.97
N ALA A 349 -25.84 2.11 -13.43
CA ALA A 349 -24.99 3.13 -12.84
C ALA A 349 -24.21 2.63 -11.61
N LEU A 350 -24.81 1.80 -10.75
CA LEU A 350 -24.11 1.17 -9.61
C LEU A 350 -23.09 0.13 -10.08
N LEU A 351 -23.44 -0.68 -11.09
CA LEU A 351 -22.52 -1.63 -11.73
C LEU A 351 -21.33 -0.90 -12.33
N PHE A 352 -21.55 0.21 -13.03
CA PHE A 352 -20.48 1.03 -13.58
C PHE A 352 -19.49 1.47 -12.51
N ILE A 353 -19.97 1.96 -11.36
CA ILE A 353 -19.10 2.40 -10.25
C ILE A 353 -18.32 1.22 -9.66
N VAL A 354 -19.00 0.11 -9.32
CA VAL A 354 -18.37 -1.01 -8.61
C VAL A 354 -17.41 -1.81 -9.49
N LEU A 355 -17.64 -1.85 -10.81
CA LEU A 355 -16.83 -2.62 -11.75
C LEU A 355 -15.72 -1.82 -12.43
N THR A 356 -15.75 -0.48 -12.37
CA THR A 356 -14.73 0.37 -13.02
C THR A 356 -14.04 1.35 -12.07
N GLY A 357 -14.54 1.47 -10.84
CA GLY A 357 -14.03 2.42 -9.85
C GLY A 357 -14.29 3.88 -10.19
N VAL A 358 -15.09 4.22 -11.22
CA VAL A 358 -15.39 5.62 -11.60
C VAL A 358 -16.06 6.40 -10.46
N ARG A 359 -15.78 7.71 -10.32
CA ARG A 359 -16.42 8.53 -9.28
C ARG A 359 -17.91 8.74 -9.63
N PRO A 360 -18.84 8.55 -8.68
CA PRO A 360 -20.20 9.03 -8.82
C PRO A 360 -20.22 10.57 -8.70
N THR A 361 -20.02 11.28 -9.81
CA THR A 361 -20.07 12.75 -9.89
C THR A 361 -21.51 13.25 -10.11
N HIS A 362 -21.70 14.55 -10.40
CA HIS A 362 -23.03 15.15 -10.57
C HIS A 362 -23.84 14.53 -11.73
N SER A 363 -23.18 14.17 -12.85
CA SER A 363 -23.74 13.36 -13.92
C SER A 363 -23.09 11.99 -13.90
N ILE A 364 -23.84 10.96 -13.52
CA ILE A 364 -23.33 9.57 -13.49
C ILE A 364 -23.56 8.91 -14.84
N THR A 365 -24.59 9.35 -15.55
CA THR A 365 -24.85 9.00 -16.94
C THR A 365 -23.73 9.51 -17.86
N LEU A 366 -23.32 8.65 -18.80
CA LEU A 366 -22.39 8.97 -19.88
C LEU A 366 -23.13 9.39 -21.15
N GLU A 367 -22.48 10.19 -21.99
CA GLU A 367 -22.93 10.44 -23.35
C GLU A 367 -22.57 9.26 -24.27
N GLN A 368 -23.42 8.95 -25.24
CA GLN A 368 -23.18 7.91 -26.24
C GLN A 368 -21.92 8.19 -27.06
N ALA A 369 -21.70 9.47 -27.41
CA ALA A 369 -20.50 9.90 -28.14
C ALA A 369 -19.19 9.65 -27.37
N CYS A 370 -19.26 9.46 -26.04
CA CYS A 370 -18.12 9.13 -25.21
C CYS A 370 -17.92 7.63 -25.03
N CYS A 371 -18.69 6.77 -25.70
CA CYS A 371 -18.62 5.32 -25.56
C CYS A 371 -18.27 4.65 -26.90
N PHE A 372 -17.21 3.86 -26.92
CA PHE A 372 -16.67 3.23 -28.13
C PHE A 372 -16.93 1.74 -28.12
N ASN A 373 -17.92 1.30 -28.91
CA ASN A 373 -18.32 -0.10 -29.08
C ASN A 373 -18.60 -0.84 -27.75
N PHE A 374 -19.07 -0.12 -26.74
CA PHE A 374 -19.21 -0.57 -25.36
C PHE A 374 -17.92 -1.13 -24.72
N GLN A 375 -16.77 -1.07 -25.36
CA GLN A 375 -15.50 -1.57 -24.81
C GLN A 375 -14.77 -0.53 -23.98
N TYR A 376 -14.89 0.73 -24.37
CA TYR A 376 -14.24 1.85 -23.70
C TYR A 376 -15.20 3.03 -23.56
N ALA A 377 -15.06 3.77 -22.47
CA ALA A 377 -15.73 5.03 -22.27
C ALA A 377 -14.76 6.14 -21.88
N ILE A 378 -15.06 7.37 -22.29
CA ILE A 378 -14.37 8.57 -21.81
C ILE A 378 -15.19 9.17 -20.67
N VAL A 379 -14.54 9.41 -19.54
CA VAL A 379 -15.15 10.07 -18.38
C VAL A 379 -14.36 11.30 -17.98
N SER A 380 -15.06 12.34 -17.51
CA SER A 380 -14.44 13.52 -16.90
C SER A 380 -14.45 13.38 -15.37
N ASP A 381 -13.27 13.35 -14.76
CA ASP A 381 -13.13 13.35 -13.31
C ASP A 381 -12.36 14.62 -12.88
N LYS A 382 -13.00 15.46 -12.06
CA LYS A 382 -12.50 16.79 -11.66
C LYS A 382 -12.04 17.65 -12.85
N GLY A 383 -12.82 17.64 -13.93
CA GLY A 383 -12.55 18.41 -15.14
C GLY A 383 -11.43 17.85 -16.02
N ARG A 384 -10.98 16.61 -15.77
CA ARG A 384 -9.98 15.93 -16.59
C ARG A 384 -10.52 14.65 -17.19
N TRP A 385 -10.36 14.52 -18.50
CA TRP A 385 -10.82 13.37 -19.26
C TRP A 385 -9.87 12.19 -19.12
N ARG A 386 -10.42 10.98 -19.01
CA ARG A 386 -9.69 9.71 -19.02
C ARG A 386 -10.47 8.62 -19.74
N SER A 387 -9.76 7.64 -20.28
CA SER A 387 -10.36 6.41 -20.79
C SER A 387 -10.65 5.44 -19.64
N VAL A 388 -11.73 4.67 -19.77
CA VAL A 388 -12.14 3.61 -18.85
C VAL A 388 -12.49 2.39 -19.69
N THR A 389 -11.81 1.27 -19.46
CA THR A 389 -12.19 -0.02 -20.04
C THR A 389 -13.47 -0.52 -19.36
N LEU A 390 -14.45 -0.93 -20.17
CA LEU A 390 -15.72 -1.47 -19.70
C LEU A 390 -15.63 -3.01 -19.68
N PRO A 391 -15.79 -3.65 -18.51
CA PRO A 391 -15.75 -5.11 -18.40
C PRO A 391 -16.90 -5.79 -19.16
N GLU A 392 -16.70 -7.04 -19.57
CA GLU A 392 -17.65 -7.83 -20.37
C GLU A 392 -19.06 -7.88 -19.74
N TYR A 393 -19.15 -8.06 -18.41
CA TYR A 393 -20.44 -8.03 -17.71
C TYR A 393 -21.18 -6.70 -17.90
N LEU A 394 -20.46 -5.58 -17.88
CA LEU A 394 -21.04 -4.26 -18.09
C LEU A 394 -21.45 -4.04 -19.55
N GLN A 395 -20.71 -4.61 -20.50
CA GLN A 395 -21.06 -4.60 -21.92
C GLN A 395 -22.41 -5.29 -22.15
N GLN A 396 -22.60 -6.47 -21.54
CA GLN A 396 -23.88 -7.20 -21.58
C GLN A 396 -25.02 -6.39 -20.93
N ALA A 397 -24.76 -5.73 -19.80
CA ALA A 397 -25.74 -4.88 -19.14
C ALA A 397 -26.17 -3.68 -20.01
N LEU A 398 -25.21 -3.07 -20.72
CA LEU A 398 -25.46 -2.00 -21.68
C LEU A 398 -26.30 -2.49 -22.87
N LEU A 399 -25.93 -3.63 -23.46
CA LEU A 399 -26.70 -4.23 -24.57
C LEU A 399 -28.15 -4.54 -24.17
N ARG A 400 -28.37 -5.08 -22.96
CA ARG A 400 -29.73 -5.28 -22.43
C ARG A 400 -30.48 -3.96 -22.28
N PHE A 401 -29.80 -2.90 -21.83
CA PHE A 401 -30.43 -1.59 -21.70
C PHE A 401 -30.75 -0.97 -23.07
N GLU A 402 -29.93 -1.16 -24.09
CA GLU A 402 -30.25 -0.75 -25.47
C GLU A 402 -31.51 -1.43 -25.99
N LYS A 403 -31.70 -2.73 -25.73
CA LYS A 403 -32.96 -3.44 -26.07
C LYS A 403 -34.18 -2.77 -25.41
N LEU A 404 -34.07 -2.37 -24.14
CA LEU A 404 -35.12 -1.64 -23.43
C LEU A 404 -35.39 -0.26 -24.03
N LYS A 405 -34.37 0.47 -24.48
CA LYS A 405 -34.57 1.75 -25.19
C LYS A 405 -35.38 1.56 -26.47
N CYS A 406 -35.06 0.54 -27.25
CA CYS A 406 -35.82 0.23 -28.47
C CYS A 406 -37.30 -0.04 -28.16
N GLN A 407 -37.60 -0.76 -27.08
CA GLN A 407 -38.97 -1.00 -26.63
C GLN A 407 -39.64 0.30 -26.16
N LEU A 408 -38.95 1.14 -25.38
CA LEU A 408 -39.49 2.43 -24.93
C LEU A 408 -39.93 3.30 -26.12
N ASN A 409 -39.14 3.33 -27.20
CA ASN A 409 -39.47 4.10 -28.41
C ASN A 409 -40.79 3.66 -29.06
N GLN A 410 -41.15 2.38 -28.93
CA GLN A 410 -42.41 1.84 -29.46
C GLN A 410 -43.62 2.29 -28.63
N PHE A 411 -43.46 2.39 -27.30
CA PHE A 411 -44.53 2.77 -26.38
C PHE A 411 -44.69 4.28 -26.20
N PHE A 412 -43.64 5.06 -26.50
CA PHE A 412 -43.63 6.52 -26.37
C PHE A 412 -43.34 7.19 -27.72
N PRO A 413 -44.38 7.51 -28.54
CA PRO A 413 -44.19 8.00 -29.91
C PRO A 413 -43.54 9.40 -30.02
N LYS A 414 -43.49 10.16 -28.92
CA LYS A 414 -42.76 11.45 -28.83
C LYS A 414 -41.32 11.28 -28.31
N TYR A 415 -40.83 10.05 -28.23
CA TYR A 415 -39.49 9.78 -27.74
C TYR A 415 -38.45 10.49 -28.60
N THR A 416 -37.69 11.38 -27.97
CA THR A 416 -36.55 12.05 -28.59
C THR A 416 -35.31 11.19 -28.33
N PRO A 417 -34.56 10.78 -29.37
CA PRO A 417 -33.31 10.05 -29.20
C PRO A 417 -32.40 10.75 -28.20
N SER A 418 -32.16 10.09 -27.06
CA SER A 418 -31.28 10.63 -26.03
C SER A 418 -29.83 10.53 -26.45
N SER A 419 -29.05 11.60 -26.27
CA SER A 419 -27.59 11.54 -26.37
C SER A 419 -26.94 10.75 -25.23
N LEU A 420 -27.73 10.34 -24.23
CA LEU A 420 -27.29 9.63 -23.04
C LEU A 420 -27.22 8.11 -23.28
N LEU A 421 -26.16 7.51 -22.77
CA LEU A 421 -25.92 6.07 -22.85
C LEU A 421 -26.87 5.28 -21.96
N TRP A 422 -27.23 5.82 -20.80
CA TRP A 422 -28.32 5.29 -19.96
C TRP A 422 -29.01 6.41 -19.20
N PHE A 423 -30.32 6.33 -19.04
CA PHE A 423 -31.12 7.43 -18.49
C PHE A 423 -32.37 6.89 -17.81
N GLN A 424 -32.97 7.73 -16.97
CA GLN A 424 -34.33 7.51 -16.48
C GLN A 424 -35.32 8.12 -17.47
N VAL A 425 -36.56 7.66 -17.45
CA VAL A 425 -37.65 8.11 -18.29
C VAL A 425 -38.75 8.68 -17.39
N ASN A 426 -39.21 9.90 -17.70
CA ASN A 426 -40.32 10.53 -16.98
C ASN A 426 -41.69 9.99 -17.45
N GLU A 427 -42.77 10.53 -16.90
CA GLU A 427 -44.14 10.10 -17.27
C GLU A 427 -44.50 10.40 -18.73
N GLN A 428 -43.85 11.41 -19.32
CA GLN A 428 -44.05 11.84 -20.70
C GLN A 428 -43.18 11.03 -21.70
N GLY A 429 -42.34 10.12 -21.21
CA GLY A 429 -41.43 9.35 -22.05
C GLY A 429 -40.09 10.04 -22.35
N GLU A 430 -39.80 11.16 -21.70
CA GLU A 430 -38.58 11.94 -21.95
C GLU A 430 -37.38 11.41 -21.14
N PRO A 431 -36.18 11.37 -21.73
CA PRO A 431 -34.97 10.93 -21.05
C PRO A 431 -34.46 11.98 -20.05
N LEU A 432 -34.21 11.54 -18.82
CA LEU A 432 -33.63 12.31 -17.73
C LEU A 432 -32.28 11.69 -17.30
N PRO A 433 -31.22 12.50 -17.14
CA PRO A 433 -29.92 12.00 -16.67
C PRO A 433 -30.01 11.51 -15.22
N LEU A 434 -29.25 10.47 -14.89
CA LEU A 434 -29.11 10.06 -13.49
C LEU A 434 -28.21 11.03 -12.75
N THR A 435 -28.73 11.52 -11.62
CA THR A 435 -28.00 12.43 -10.73
C THR A 435 -27.44 11.65 -9.53
N ALA A 436 -26.42 12.21 -8.89
CA ALA A 436 -25.91 11.66 -7.63
C ALA A 436 -26.99 11.54 -6.54
N LYS A 437 -28.00 12.44 -6.56
CA LYS A 437 -29.13 12.43 -5.61
C LYS A 437 -30.05 11.23 -5.88
N THR A 438 -30.46 11.03 -7.14
CA THR A 438 -31.36 9.93 -7.50
C THR A 438 -30.69 8.58 -7.27
N LEU A 439 -29.40 8.44 -7.63
CA LEU A 439 -28.67 7.20 -7.38
C LEU A 439 -28.47 6.90 -5.89
N ARG A 440 -28.20 7.94 -5.07
CA ARG A 440 -28.09 7.77 -3.62
C ARG A 440 -29.41 7.30 -3.01
N HIS A 441 -30.53 7.87 -3.44
CA HIS A 441 -31.85 7.46 -2.97
C HIS A 441 -32.13 6.00 -3.36
N PHE A 442 -31.91 5.63 -4.62
CA PHE A 442 -32.09 4.26 -5.10
C PHE A 442 -31.25 3.25 -4.29
N MET A 443 -29.96 3.52 -4.12
CA MET A 443 -29.09 2.64 -3.34
C MET A 443 -29.54 2.55 -1.87
N MET A 444 -29.93 3.66 -1.25
CA MET A 444 -30.40 3.67 0.14
C MET A 444 -31.66 2.80 0.32
N VAL A 445 -32.65 2.94 -0.57
CA VAL A 445 -33.89 2.16 -0.51
C VAL A 445 -33.59 0.66 -0.58
N HIS A 446 -32.86 0.21 -1.61
CA HIS A 446 -32.59 -1.22 -1.79
C HIS A 446 -31.58 -1.78 -0.78
N TRP A 447 -30.60 -0.98 -0.35
CA TRP A 447 -29.65 -1.42 0.65
C TRP A 447 -30.32 -1.62 2.00
N SER A 448 -31.22 -0.71 2.41
CA SER A 448 -31.95 -0.83 3.69
C SER A 448 -32.82 -2.08 3.77
N GLN A 449 -33.28 -2.62 2.64
CA GLN A 449 -34.00 -3.89 2.59
C GLN A 449 -33.10 -5.09 2.89
N CYS A 450 -31.80 -4.98 2.60
CA CYS A 450 -30.80 -6.00 2.93
C CYS A 450 -30.21 -5.79 4.34
N TYR A 451 -29.98 -4.52 4.70
CA TYR A 451 -29.24 -4.10 5.90
C TYR A 451 -29.86 -2.81 6.49
N PRO A 452 -30.90 -2.90 7.33
CA PRO A 452 -31.68 -1.74 7.79
C PRO A 452 -30.89 -0.69 8.59
N HIS A 453 -29.82 -1.09 9.26
CA HIS A 453 -29.02 -0.21 10.13
C HIS A 453 -27.82 0.41 9.42
N ASP A 454 -27.52 -0.01 8.19
CA ASP A 454 -26.36 0.47 7.44
C ASP A 454 -26.73 1.72 6.64
N ARG A 455 -25.94 2.78 6.82
CA ARG A 455 -26.04 3.99 5.98
C ARG A 455 -24.96 3.96 4.92
N VAL A 456 -25.36 3.68 3.68
CA VAL A 456 -24.44 3.59 2.55
C VAL A 456 -24.70 4.62 1.46
N VAL A 457 -23.66 4.95 0.72
CA VAL A 457 -23.74 5.83 -0.46
C VAL A 457 -22.96 5.25 -1.64
N PRO A 458 -23.32 5.58 -2.91
CA PRO A 458 -22.66 5.03 -4.09
C PRO A 458 -21.14 5.22 -4.12
N TYR A 459 -20.63 6.29 -3.51
CA TYR A 459 -19.20 6.55 -3.43
C TYR A 459 -18.42 5.43 -2.71
N GLN A 460 -19.05 4.69 -1.80
CA GLN A 460 -18.41 3.57 -1.10
C GLN A 460 -18.16 2.36 -2.02
N LEU A 461 -18.92 2.19 -3.11
CA LEU A 461 -18.63 1.17 -4.12
C LEU A 461 -17.29 1.43 -4.82
N ARG A 462 -16.89 2.70 -4.96
CA ARG A 462 -15.55 3.06 -5.45
C ARG A 462 -14.45 2.71 -4.45
N HIS A 463 -14.69 2.86 -3.14
CA HIS A 463 -13.74 2.39 -2.12
C HIS A 463 -13.62 0.87 -2.12
N PHE A 464 -14.75 0.17 -2.27
CA PHE A 464 -14.79 -1.27 -2.42
C PHE A 464 -13.94 -1.74 -3.62
N PHE A 465 -14.13 -1.13 -4.79
CA PHE A 465 -13.32 -1.42 -5.98
C PHE A 465 -11.82 -1.21 -5.71
N ALA A 466 -11.43 -0.08 -5.13
CA ALA A 466 -10.02 0.22 -4.84
C ALA A 466 -9.38 -0.80 -3.89
N GLN A 467 -10.14 -1.26 -2.89
CA GLN A 467 -9.69 -2.29 -1.97
C GLN A 467 -9.55 -3.64 -2.67
N HIS A 468 -10.55 -4.02 -3.48
CA HIS A 468 -10.53 -5.27 -4.23
C HIS A 468 -9.34 -5.33 -5.19
N ALA A 469 -9.10 -4.25 -5.95
CA ALA A 469 -7.96 -4.13 -6.84
C ALA A 469 -6.62 -4.30 -6.10
N ARG A 470 -6.48 -3.69 -4.92
CA ARG A 470 -5.30 -3.83 -4.06
C ARG A 470 -5.12 -5.24 -3.49
N ALA A 471 -6.21 -5.95 -3.22
CA ALA A 471 -6.19 -7.29 -2.66
C ALA A 471 -6.17 -8.40 -3.74
N ALA A 472 -6.12 -8.04 -5.02
CA ALA A 472 -6.15 -8.99 -6.12
C ALA A 472 -4.93 -9.92 -6.10
N LEU A 473 -5.19 -11.22 -6.16
CA LEU A 473 -4.16 -12.26 -6.23
C LEU A 473 -3.90 -12.73 -7.67
N ASP A 474 -4.90 -12.63 -8.55
CA ASP A 474 -4.74 -12.93 -9.96
C ASP A 474 -5.63 -11.99 -10.82
N PRO A 475 -5.02 -11.10 -11.62
CA PRO A 475 -3.60 -10.77 -11.62
C PRO A 475 -3.23 -9.95 -10.37
N VAL A 476 -2.01 -10.14 -9.84
CA VAL A 476 -1.47 -9.30 -8.75
C VAL A 476 -1.25 -7.88 -9.26
N LEU A 477 -2.05 -6.91 -8.80
CA LEU A 477 -1.92 -5.51 -9.21
C LEU A 477 -0.87 -4.77 -8.38
N SER A 478 -0.07 -3.94 -9.05
CA SER A 478 0.82 -2.99 -8.37
C SER A 478 0.05 -1.77 -7.88
N THR A 479 0.65 -0.96 -7.00
CA THR A 479 0.04 0.32 -6.60
C THR A 479 -0.25 1.23 -7.79
N GLN A 480 0.58 1.19 -8.83
CA GLN A 480 0.39 1.96 -10.05
C GLN A 480 -0.81 1.46 -10.87
N ASP A 481 -0.97 0.14 -11.00
CA ASP A 481 -2.12 -0.45 -11.70
C ASP A 481 -3.44 0.00 -11.03
N VAL A 482 -3.47 -0.01 -9.69
CA VAL A 482 -4.64 0.44 -8.92
C VAL A 482 -4.88 1.95 -9.13
N ASP A 483 -3.83 2.77 -9.09
CA ASP A 483 -3.97 4.22 -9.32
C ASP A 483 -4.49 4.53 -10.74
N GLN A 484 -4.03 3.78 -11.74
CA GLN A 484 -4.50 3.92 -13.13
C GLN A 484 -5.99 3.60 -13.25
N LEU A 485 -6.45 2.49 -12.67
CA LEU A 485 -7.88 2.15 -12.64
C LEU A 485 -8.71 3.23 -11.95
N MET A 486 -8.17 3.82 -10.88
CA MET A 486 -8.85 4.83 -10.07
C MET A 486 -8.83 6.24 -10.68
N GLY A 487 -8.02 6.53 -11.70
CA GLY A 487 -7.95 7.86 -12.30
C GLY A 487 -7.29 8.91 -11.40
N HIS A 488 -6.20 8.54 -10.71
CA HIS A 488 -5.38 9.44 -9.90
C HIS A 488 -4.38 10.35 -10.66
N SER A 489 -4.78 10.95 -11.77
CA SER A 489 -4.34 12.23 -12.37
C SER A 489 -2.85 12.44 -12.69
N SER A 490 -1.97 11.46 -12.46
CA SER A 490 -0.53 11.74 -12.46
C SER A 490 0.36 10.73 -13.18
N PHE A 491 -0.20 9.65 -13.73
CA PHE A 491 0.51 8.64 -14.51
C PHE A 491 -0.06 8.49 -15.92
N GLY A 492 -0.27 9.61 -16.61
CA GLY A 492 -0.66 9.52 -18.01
C GLY A 492 -2.13 9.19 -18.24
N GLU A 493 -2.91 8.94 -17.20
CA GLU A 493 -4.33 8.57 -17.26
C GLU A 493 -5.25 9.59 -17.96
N HIS A 494 -4.72 10.75 -18.36
CA HIS A 494 -5.44 11.70 -19.18
C HIS A 494 -5.28 11.37 -20.66
N LEU A 495 -6.33 11.64 -21.44
CA LEU A 495 -6.26 11.53 -22.90
C LEU A 495 -5.00 12.23 -23.42
N GLY A 496 -4.20 11.51 -24.21
CA GLY A 496 -2.95 12.00 -24.80
C GLY A 496 -1.69 11.78 -23.96
N SER A 497 -1.79 11.21 -22.75
CA SER A 497 -0.62 10.92 -21.90
C SER A 497 -0.50 9.46 -21.46
N ASP A 498 -1.43 8.59 -21.85
CA ASP A 498 -1.56 7.24 -21.33
C ASP A 498 -0.60 6.29 -22.06
N THR A 499 0.35 5.71 -21.32
CA THR A 499 1.28 4.72 -21.87
C THR A 499 0.66 3.34 -21.79
N HIS A 500 -0.04 2.95 -22.85
CA HIS A 500 -0.68 1.63 -22.95
C HIS A 500 0.32 0.55 -23.36
N PHE A 501 1.04 -0.01 -22.37
CA PHE A 501 1.77 -1.25 -22.62
C PHE A 501 0.79 -2.42 -22.73
N PRO A 502 0.83 -3.23 -23.80
CA PRO A 502 -0.12 -4.33 -23.99
C PRO A 502 -0.16 -5.33 -22.82
N ALA A 503 0.98 -5.58 -22.17
CA ALA A 503 1.05 -6.45 -21.00
C ALA A 503 0.27 -5.87 -19.81
N SER A 504 0.44 -4.57 -19.53
CA SER A 504 -0.33 -3.88 -18.49
C SER A 504 -1.81 -3.86 -18.81
N GLN A 505 -2.19 -3.57 -20.07
CA GLN A 505 -3.59 -3.55 -20.47
C GLN A 505 -4.27 -4.92 -20.30
N ARG A 506 -3.62 -6.01 -20.73
CA ARG A 506 -4.14 -7.38 -20.52
C ARG A 506 -4.36 -7.69 -19.05
N LYS A 507 -3.42 -7.27 -18.20
CA LYS A 507 -3.50 -7.41 -16.74
C LYS A 507 -4.70 -6.66 -16.16
N LEU A 508 -4.88 -5.39 -16.53
CA LEU A 508 -6.00 -4.57 -16.07
C LEU A 508 -7.34 -5.11 -16.57
N THR A 509 -7.45 -5.48 -17.85
CA THR A 509 -8.67 -6.08 -18.41
C THR A 509 -9.01 -7.41 -17.74
N LYS A 510 -8.03 -8.28 -17.49
CA LYS A 510 -8.25 -9.53 -16.76
C LYS A 510 -8.81 -9.25 -15.35
N HIS A 511 -8.24 -8.29 -14.64
CA HIS A 511 -8.76 -7.90 -13.32
C HIS A 511 -10.21 -7.41 -13.42
N LEU A 512 -10.49 -6.46 -14.32
CA LEU A 512 -11.82 -5.86 -14.51
C LEU A 512 -12.89 -6.89 -14.85
N ASN A 513 -12.59 -7.84 -15.75
CA ASN A 513 -13.52 -8.91 -16.10
C ASN A 513 -13.73 -9.91 -14.94
N GLY A 514 -12.72 -10.13 -14.09
CA GLY A 514 -12.85 -11.03 -12.93
C GLY A 514 -13.70 -10.47 -11.78
N ILE A 515 -14.01 -9.17 -11.77
CA ILE A 515 -14.77 -8.56 -10.66
C ILE A 515 -16.20 -9.08 -10.60
N SER A 516 -16.84 -9.33 -11.75
CA SER A 516 -18.21 -9.87 -11.78
C SER A 516 -18.29 -11.23 -11.11
N ASP A 517 -17.31 -12.09 -11.36
CA ASP A 517 -17.23 -13.43 -10.78
C ASP A 517 -16.93 -13.35 -9.28
N PHE A 518 -16.01 -12.45 -8.89
CA PHE A 518 -15.72 -12.18 -7.48
C PHE A 518 -16.97 -11.70 -6.73
N LEU A 519 -17.79 -10.86 -7.35
CA LEU A 519 -19.07 -10.37 -6.82
C LEU A 519 -20.21 -11.37 -6.96
N GLN A 520 -20.00 -12.52 -7.62
CA GLN A 520 -21.03 -13.52 -7.91
C GLN A 520 -22.26 -12.89 -8.55
N LEU A 521 -22.04 -11.96 -9.49
CA LEU A 521 -23.13 -11.30 -10.20
C LEU A 521 -23.91 -12.33 -11.02
N ALA A 522 -25.24 -12.25 -10.97
CA ALA A 522 -26.08 -13.14 -11.74
C ALA A 522 -25.86 -12.93 -13.24
N PRO A 523 -25.82 -13.99 -14.06
CA PRO A 523 -25.63 -13.85 -15.50
C PRO A 523 -26.75 -13.00 -16.10
N ILE A 524 -26.38 -12.18 -17.08
CA ILE A 524 -27.34 -11.39 -17.84
C ILE A 524 -27.83 -12.29 -18.97
N MET A 525 -28.96 -12.94 -18.74
CA MET A 525 -29.65 -13.68 -19.81
C MET A 525 -30.23 -12.68 -20.81
N GLU A 526 -30.29 -13.09 -22.08
CA GLU A 526 -31.07 -12.35 -23.07
C GLU A 526 -32.55 -12.61 -22.79
N ASP A 527 -33.25 -11.59 -22.29
CA ASP A 527 -34.71 -11.56 -22.19
C ASP A 527 -35.35 -11.43 -23.57
#